data_AF-A0A2E7VKK5-F1
#
_entry.id   AF-A0A2E7VKK5-F1
#
_cell.length_a   1.000
_cell.length_b   1.000
_cell.length_c   1.000
_cell.angle_alpha   90.00
_cell.angle_beta   90.00
_cell.angle_gamma   90.00
#
_symmetry.space_group_name_H-M   'P 1'
#
loop_
_entity.id
_entity.type
_entity.pdbx_description
1 polymer ?
#
loop_
_entity_poly.entity_id
_entity_poly.type
_entity_poly.pdbx_seq_one_letter_code
_entity_poly.pdbx_strand_id
1 'polypeptide(L)'
;MEIDLEGAAIQIDEQVLQAKTEHTWTVLLERIREAREAALEAAVNAAREAGLPERGSAFRALLENCALTRKPDQVLGAIHYLRDVEGVDDSPPRVVNDLFTDAGIDPPGNLSLYLNRLKERSFLMVPTGKEDKNRFAILTPEGQAHLDKRSTA
;
A
#
# COMPACT_ATOMS: atom_id res chain seq x y z
N MET A 1 -47.83 -31.93 25.57
CA MET A 1 -47.01 -31.04 24.73
C MET A 1 -45.63 -31.06 25.36
N GLU A 2 -44.80 -32.01 24.95
CA GLU A 2 -43.39 -32.08 25.38
C GLU A 2 -42.63 -31.01 24.62
N ILE A 3 -41.98 -30.09 25.34
CA ILE A 3 -41.05 -29.14 24.75
C ILE A 3 -39.72 -29.90 24.66
N ASP A 4 -39.27 -30.15 23.44
CA ASP A 4 -37.98 -30.76 23.15
C ASP A 4 -36.85 -29.81 23.62
N LEU A 5 -36.39 -30.03 24.85
CA LEU A 5 -35.39 -29.21 25.54
C LEU A 5 -33.96 -29.56 25.11
N GLU A 6 -33.74 -30.74 24.53
CA GLU A 6 -32.42 -31.18 24.08
C GLU A 6 -32.00 -30.43 22.80
N GLY A 7 -32.91 -30.22 21.85
CA GLY A 7 -32.63 -29.45 20.64
C GLY A 7 -32.33 -27.96 20.92
N ALA A 8 -32.99 -27.36 21.92
CA ALA A 8 -32.78 -25.96 22.29
C ALA A 8 -31.44 -25.71 22.98
N ALA A 9 -30.97 -26.64 23.83
CA ALA A 9 -29.67 -26.52 24.50
C ALA A 9 -28.50 -26.61 23.50
N ILE A 10 -28.59 -27.51 22.51
CA ILE A 10 -27.56 -27.67 21.46
C ILE A 10 -27.47 -26.42 20.58
N GLN A 11 -28.61 -25.83 20.20
CA GLN A 11 -28.63 -24.60 19.38
C GLN A 11 -28.05 -23.39 20.13
N ILE A 12 -28.30 -23.26 21.43
CA ILE A 12 -27.73 -22.18 22.24
C ILE A 12 -26.20 -22.34 22.35
N ASP A 13 -25.71 -23.55 22.56
CA ASP A 13 -24.27 -23.80 22.71
C ASP A 13 -23.51 -23.54 21.40
N GLU A 14 -24.11 -23.89 20.26
CA GLU A 14 -23.56 -23.59 18.93
C GLU A 14 -23.54 -22.07 18.64
N GLN A 15 -24.60 -21.34 18.99
CA GLN A 15 -24.64 -19.88 18.84
C GLN A 15 -23.63 -19.17 19.74
N VAL A 16 -23.44 -19.63 20.99
CA VAL A 16 -22.44 -19.07 21.92
C VAL A 16 -21.02 -19.35 21.41
N LEU A 17 -20.77 -20.54 20.84
CA LEU A 17 -19.47 -20.88 20.27
C LEU A 17 -19.15 -20.06 19.01
N GLN A 18 -20.14 -19.85 18.13
CA GLN A 18 -20.00 -18.99 16.95
C GLN A 18 -19.72 -17.53 17.35
N ALA A 19 -20.50 -16.96 18.28
CA ALA A 19 -20.29 -15.60 18.76
C ALA A 19 -18.91 -15.40 19.41
N LYS A 20 -18.42 -16.39 20.17
CA LYS A 20 -17.05 -16.36 20.72
C LYS A 20 -15.98 -16.40 19.63
N THR A 21 -16.20 -17.20 18.59
CA THR A 21 -15.27 -17.31 17.46
C THR A 21 -15.22 -16.00 16.66
N GLU A 22 -16.38 -15.40 16.38
CA GLU A 22 -16.49 -14.09 15.73
C GLU A 22 -15.82 -12.98 16.54
N HIS A 23 -16.09 -12.92 17.85
CA HIS A 23 -15.46 -11.93 18.73
C HIS A 23 -13.93 -12.10 18.77
N THR A 24 -13.45 -13.34 18.84
CA THR A 24 -12.02 -13.65 18.79
C THR A 24 -11.40 -13.20 17.48
N TRP A 25 -12.11 -13.40 16.35
CA TRP A 25 -11.67 -12.95 15.04
C TRP A 25 -11.57 -11.42 14.95
N THR A 26 -12.57 -10.69 15.44
CA THR A 26 -12.54 -9.21 15.47
C THR A 26 -11.38 -8.70 16.33
N VAL A 27 -11.15 -9.27 17.52
CA VAL A 27 -10.03 -8.87 18.39
C VAL A 27 -8.67 -9.16 17.74
N LEU A 28 -8.54 -10.29 17.04
CA LEU A 28 -7.30 -10.61 16.30
C LEU A 28 -7.06 -9.62 15.16
N LEU A 29 -8.09 -9.25 14.41
CA LEU A 29 -7.99 -8.26 13.34
C LEU A 29 -7.57 -6.87 13.87
N GLU A 30 -8.17 -6.41 14.98
CA GLU A 30 -7.79 -5.14 15.59
C GLU A 30 -6.32 -5.16 16.07
N ARG A 31 -5.86 -6.25 16.69
CA ARG A 31 -4.44 -6.37 17.07
C ARG A 31 -3.48 -6.34 15.88
N ILE A 32 -3.85 -6.97 14.77
CA ILE A 32 -3.06 -6.90 13.52
C ILE A 32 -3.01 -5.46 13.00
N ARG A 33 -4.14 -4.74 13.05
CA ARG A 33 -4.22 -3.34 12.66
C ARG A 33 -3.35 -2.45 13.54
N GLU A 34 -3.47 -2.56 14.87
CA GLU A 34 -2.66 -1.80 15.83
C GLU A 34 -1.16 -2.06 15.64
N ALA A 35 -0.75 -3.32 15.45
CA ALA A 35 0.64 -3.67 15.19
C ALA A 35 1.16 -3.04 13.88
N ARG A 36 0.31 -2.98 12.85
CA ARG A 36 0.64 -2.32 11.57
C ARG A 36 0.77 -0.80 11.74
N GLU A 37 -0.14 -0.16 12.47
CA GLU A 37 -0.09 1.28 12.75
C GLU A 37 1.16 1.64 13.57
N ALA A 38 1.50 0.84 14.59
CA ALA A 38 2.72 1.01 15.37
C ALA A 38 4.00 0.82 14.54
N ALA A 39 4.02 -0.15 13.62
CA ALA A 39 5.14 -0.35 12.70
C ALA A 39 5.30 0.84 11.74
N LEU A 40 4.19 1.40 11.24
CA LEU A 40 4.20 2.60 10.40
C LEU A 40 4.75 3.81 11.15
N GLU A 41 4.29 4.05 12.37
CA GLU A 41 4.77 5.17 13.20
C GLU A 41 6.26 5.02 13.51
N ALA A 42 6.71 3.81 13.85
CA ALA A 42 8.12 3.51 14.09
C ALA A 42 8.98 3.74 12.83
N ALA A 43 8.50 3.33 11.65
CA ALA A 43 9.20 3.56 10.38
C ALA A 43 9.33 5.06 10.06
N VAL A 44 8.26 5.84 10.25
CA VAL A 44 8.29 7.29 10.05
C VAL A 44 9.23 7.98 11.04
N ASN A 45 9.19 7.59 12.31
CA ASN A 45 10.07 8.16 13.34
C ASN A 45 11.54 7.82 13.08
N ALA A 46 11.87 6.58 12.75
CA ALA A 46 13.22 6.17 12.38
C ALA A 46 13.75 6.93 11.15
N ALA A 47 12.89 7.15 10.15
CA ALA A 47 13.23 7.94 8.97
C ALA A 47 13.49 9.42 9.32
N ARG A 48 12.68 10.01 10.21
CA ARG A 48 12.89 11.38 10.71
C ARG A 48 14.18 11.50 11.54
N GLU A 49 14.46 10.54 12.40
CA GLU A 49 15.71 10.46 13.17
C GLU A 49 16.95 10.31 12.27
N ALA A 50 16.80 9.62 11.13
CA ALA A 50 17.82 9.53 10.09
C ALA A 50 18.02 10.84 9.29
N GLY A 51 17.30 11.91 9.62
CA GLY A 51 17.41 13.22 8.97
C GLY A 51 16.73 13.30 7.61
N LEU A 52 15.85 12.34 7.28
CA LEU A 52 15.10 12.38 6.02
C LEU A 52 14.04 13.50 6.08
N PRO A 53 13.83 14.26 4.98
CA PRO A 53 12.70 15.18 4.88
C PRO A 53 11.37 14.46 5.12
N GLU A 54 10.38 15.15 5.68
CA GLU A 54 9.07 14.57 6.02
C GLU A 54 8.42 13.83 4.84
N ARG A 55 8.52 14.40 3.64
CA ARG A 55 8.09 13.80 2.38
C ARG A 55 8.79 12.46 2.10
N GLY A 56 10.10 12.44 2.27
CA GLY A 56 10.93 11.24 2.12
C GLY A 56 10.63 10.19 3.17
N SER A 57 10.43 10.59 4.42
CA SER A 57 10.02 9.69 5.51
C SER A 57 8.66 9.04 5.24
N ALA A 58 7.68 9.81 4.78
CA ALA A 58 6.35 9.30 4.43
C ALA A 58 6.41 8.31 3.25
N PHE A 59 7.14 8.65 2.19
CA PHE A 59 7.32 7.74 1.05
C PHE A 59 8.07 6.46 1.45
N ARG A 60 9.14 6.58 2.26
CA ARG A 60 9.89 5.42 2.75
C ARG A 60 8.99 4.48 3.55
N ALA A 61 8.21 5.04 4.46
CA ALA A 61 7.28 4.26 5.28
C ALA A 61 6.23 3.55 4.41
N LEU A 62 5.74 4.17 3.33
CA LEU A 62 4.85 3.50 2.36
C LEU A 62 5.52 2.27 1.73
N LEU A 63 6.76 2.41 1.25
CA LEU A 63 7.48 1.29 0.62
C LEU A 63 7.72 0.14 1.61
N GLU A 64 8.10 0.46 2.85
CA GLU A 64 8.37 -0.52 3.90
C GLU A 64 7.09 -1.27 4.31
N ASN A 65 5.98 -0.56 4.52
CA ASN A 65 4.71 -1.17 4.92
C ASN A 65 4.04 -2.00 3.82
N CYS A 66 4.32 -1.68 2.57
CA CYS A 66 3.82 -2.45 1.42
C CYS A 66 4.84 -3.48 0.92
N ALA A 67 5.94 -3.71 1.65
CA ALA A 67 7.02 -4.62 1.30
C ALA A 67 7.56 -4.44 -0.14
N LEU A 68 7.55 -3.20 -0.64
CA LEU A 68 7.94 -2.86 -2.02
C LEU A 68 9.46 -2.78 -2.12
N THR A 69 10.10 -3.93 -2.25
CA THR A 69 11.57 -4.06 -2.28
C THR A 69 12.16 -3.98 -3.68
N ARG A 70 11.38 -4.36 -4.71
CA ARG A 70 11.87 -4.41 -6.09
C ARG A 70 11.72 -3.06 -6.77
N LYS A 71 12.70 -2.70 -7.61
CA LYS A 71 12.73 -1.39 -8.26
C LYS A 71 11.49 -1.03 -9.07
N PRO A 72 10.92 -1.92 -9.90
CA PRO A 72 9.67 -1.62 -10.61
C PRO A 72 8.50 -1.37 -9.66
N ASP A 73 8.42 -2.11 -8.56
CA ASP A 73 7.34 -2.00 -7.58
C ASP A 73 7.48 -0.70 -6.77
N GLN A 74 8.72 -0.31 -6.43
CA GLN A 74 9.00 1.00 -5.82
C GLN A 74 8.64 2.16 -6.74
N VAL A 75 8.87 2.03 -8.06
CA VAL A 75 8.46 3.06 -9.03
C VAL A 75 6.94 3.17 -9.10
N LEU A 76 6.21 2.06 -9.09
CA LEU A 76 4.74 2.08 -8.99
C LEU A 76 4.29 2.74 -7.69
N GLY A 77 4.89 2.37 -6.55
CA GLY A 77 4.63 3.00 -5.26
C GLY A 77 4.90 4.50 -5.26
N ALA A 78 5.95 4.97 -5.95
CA ALA A 78 6.26 6.38 -6.08
C ALA A 78 5.19 7.14 -6.90
N ILE A 79 4.69 6.55 -8.00
CA ILE A 79 3.61 7.16 -8.78
C ILE A 79 2.32 7.22 -7.96
N HIS A 80 1.96 6.13 -7.26
CA HIS A 80 0.80 6.10 -6.37
C HIS A 80 0.90 7.18 -5.28
N TYR A 81 2.05 7.25 -4.59
CA TYR A 81 2.28 8.27 -3.56
C TYR A 81 2.10 9.69 -4.10
N LEU A 82 2.70 10.00 -5.25
CA LEU A 82 2.57 11.34 -5.83
C LEU A 82 1.14 11.69 -6.24
N ARG A 83 0.39 10.75 -6.82
CA ARG A 83 -0.95 11.00 -7.37
C ARG A 83 -2.05 10.93 -6.32
N ASP A 84 -2.06 9.87 -5.53
CA ASP A 84 -3.18 9.54 -4.65
C ASP A 84 -2.95 10.02 -3.21
N VAL A 85 -1.69 10.17 -2.78
CA VAL A 85 -1.36 10.67 -1.44
C VAL A 85 -1.06 12.17 -1.47
N GLU A 86 -0.21 12.64 -2.38
CA GLU A 86 0.15 14.07 -2.47
C GLU A 86 -0.75 14.90 -3.40
N GLY A 87 -1.55 14.27 -4.27
CA GLY A 87 -2.38 14.99 -5.24
C GLY A 87 -1.60 15.75 -6.32
N VAL A 88 -0.35 15.36 -6.58
CA VAL A 88 0.53 15.97 -7.58
C VAL A 88 0.35 15.25 -8.91
N ASP A 89 -0.41 15.84 -9.83
CA ASP A 89 -0.68 15.23 -11.15
C ASP A 89 0.49 15.34 -12.15
N ASP A 90 1.25 16.42 -12.05
CA ASP A 90 2.36 16.75 -12.93
C ASP A 90 3.69 16.55 -12.20
N SER A 91 4.28 15.38 -12.38
CA SER A 91 5.58 15.04 -11.80
C SER A 91 6.52 14.51 -12.87
N PRO A 92 7.40 15.33 -13.47
CA PRO A 92 8.38 14.85 -14.43
C PRO A 92 9.29 13.80 -13.79
N PRO A 93 9.94 12.92 -14.58
CA PRO A 93 10.77 11.84 -14.05
C PRO A 93 11.81 12.28 -13.00
N ARG A 94 12.32 13.50 -13.10
CA ARG A 94 13.25 14.06 -12.11
C ARG A 94 12.62 14.21 -10.72
N VAL A 95 11.37 14.64 -10.62
CA VAL A 95 10.64 14.81 -9.34
C VAL A 95 10.43 13.46 -8.66
N VAL A 96 10.12 12.43 -9.45
CA VAL A 96 10.00 11.07 -8.93
C VAL A 96 11.36 10.57 -8.44
N ASN A 97 12.46 10.83 -9.14
CA ASN A 97 13.81 10.49 -8.66
C ASN A 97 14.18 11.23 -7.37
N ASP A 98 13.87 12.53 -7.29
CA ASP A 98 14.11 13.34 -6.10
C ASP A 98 13.38 12.74 -4.88
N LEU A 99 12.17 12.15 -5.06
CA LEU A 99 11.45 11.45 -4.00
C LEU A 99 12.21 10.22 -3.44
N PHE A 100 12.91 9.47 -4.29
CA PHE A 100 13.78 8.37 -3.82
C PHE A 100 14.94 8.90 -3.00
N THR A 101 15.57 10.00 -3.46
CA THR A 101 16.65 10.66 -2.74
C THR A 101 16.19 11.19 -1.38
N ASP A 102 15.03 11.83 -1.32
CA ASP A 102 14.42 12.32 -0.08
C ASP A 102 14.16 11.16 0.90
N ALA A 103 13.83 9.96 0.41
CA ALA A 103 13.62 8.77 1.23
C ALA A 103 14.92 8.04 1.65
N GLY A 104 16.09 8.54 1.23
CA GLY A 104 17.37 7.88 1.48
C GLY A 104 17.46 6.52 0.78
N ILE A 105 16.85 6.38 -0.40
CA ILE A 105 16.85 5.18 -1.22
C ILE A 105 17.55 5.54 -2.54
N ASP A 106 18.43 4.66 -3.01
CA ASP A 106 19.06 4.85 -4.33
C ASP A 106 17.98 5.04 -5.40
N PRO A 107 18.03 6.05 -6.28
CA PRO A 107 17.05 6.18 -7.34
C PRO A 107 17.14 5.04 -8.38
N PRO A 108 16.10 4.77 -9.18
CA PRO A 108 16.10 3.75 -10.23
C PRO A 108 17.03 4.03 -11.42
N GLY A 109 17.70 5.19 -11.44
CA GLY A 109 18.51 5.65 -12.56
C GLY A 109 17.63 6.15 -13.70
N ASN A 110 17.55 5.40 -14.80
CA ASN A 110 16.75 5.77 -15.97
C ASN A 110 15.25 5.54 -15.72
N LEU A 111 14.61 6.48 -15.03
CA LEU A 111 13.21 6.37 -14.66
C LEU A 111 12.28 6.36 -15.88
N SER A 112 12.59 7.09 -16.95
CA SER A 112 11.80 7.05 -18.18
C SER A 112 11.70 5.64 -18.76
N LEU A 113 12.79 4.86 -18.70
CA LEU A 113 12.77 3.45 -19.09
C LEU A 113 11.87 2.60 -18.20
N TYR A 114 11.92 2.79 -16.88
CA TYR A 114 11.03 2.09 -15.95
C TYR A 114 9.57 2.40 -16.22
N LEU A 115 9.22 3.69 -16.36
CA LEU A 115 7.86 4.12 -16.64
C LEU A 115 7.35 3.53 -17.96
N ASN A 116 8.16 3.58 -19.03
CA ASN A 116 7.78 2.99 -20.32
C ASN A 116 7.53 1.48 -20.21
N ARG A 117 8.41 0.73 -19.53
CA ARG A 117 8.23 -0.73 -19.31
C ARG A 117 7.01 -1.05 -18.47
N LEU A 118 6.67 -0.21 -17.50
CA LEU A 118 5.46 -0.37 -16.68
C LEU A 118 4.20 -0.05 -17.49
N LYS A 119 4.25 0.93 -18.40
CA LYS A 119 3.18 1.18 -19.38
C LYS A 119 2.99 0.02 -20.35
N GLU A 120 4.08 -0.54 -20.89
CA GLU A 120 4.04 -1.74 -21.76
C GLU A 120 3.37 -2.94 -21.08
N ARG A 121 3.53 -3.06 -19.76
CA ARG A 121 2.88 -4.08 -18.92
C ARG A 121 1.46 -3.73 -18.49
N SER A 122 0.91 -2.61 -18.96
CA SER A 122 -0.41 -2.09 -18.57
C SER A 122 -0.56 -1.82 -17.08
N PHE A 123 0.54 -1.57 -16.36
CA PHE A 123 0.50 -1.18 -14.94
C PHE A 123 0.44 0.34 -14.75
N LEU A 124 0.90 1.07 -15.75
CA LEU A 124 0.75 2.51 -15.83
C LEU A 124 0.03 2.87 -17.13
N MET A 125 -0.66 4.00 -17.10
CA MET A 125 -1.18 4.63 -18.30
C MET A 125 -1.00 6.15 -18.21
N VAL A 126 -1.05 6.83 -19.35
CA VAL A 126 -1.15 8.28 -19.40
C VAL A 126 -2.60 8.66 -19.70
N PRO A 127 -3.24 9.53 -18.89
CA PRO A 127 -4.60 9.97 -19.15
C PRO A 127 -4.74 10.63 -20.53
N THR A 128 -5.93 10.49 -21.12
CA THR A 128 -6.26 11.13 -22.40
C THR A 128 -6.06 12.64 -22.32
N GLY A 129 -5.47 13.24 -23.36
CA GLY A 129 -5.20 14.68 -23.41
C GLY A 129 -3.87 15.11 -22.77
N LYS A 130 -3.04 14.17 -22.28
CA LYS A 130 -1.74 14.46 -21.64
C LYS A 130 -0.51 14.10 -22.50
N GLU A 131 -0.68 14.07 -23.83
CA GLU A 131 0.38 13.84 -24.84
C GLU A 131 1.26 12.58 -24.59
N ASP A 132 0.72 11.55 -23.93
CA ASP A 132 1.46 10.33 -23.53
C ASP A 132 2.78 10.60 -22.76
N LYS A 133 2.87 11.75 -22.09
CA LYS A 133 4.07 12.12 -21.34
C LYS A 133 4.11 11.38 -19.99
N ASN A 134 5.27 10.79 -19.70
CA ASN A 134 5.57 10.11 -18.43
C ASN A 134 5.31 10.95 -17.18
N ARG A 135 5.36 12.29 -17.30
CA ARG A 135 5.08 13.21 -16.19
C ARG A 135 3.65 13.14 -15.66
N PHE A 136 2.73 12.56 -16.43
CA PHE A 136 1.32 12.42 -16.09
C PHE A 136 0.91 10.94 -15.94
N ALA A 137 1.88 10.02 -15.87
CA ALA A 137 1.57 8.61 -15.70
C ALA A 137 0.80 8.39 -14.38
N ILE A 138 -0.23 7.54 -14.44
CA ILE A 138 -1.04 7.11 -13.30
C ILE A 138 -1.10 5.58 -13.27
N LEU A 139 -1.43 5.00 -12.11
CA LEU A 139 -1.69 3.58 -11.99
C LEU A 139 -2.96 3.20 -12.76
N THR A 140 -2.89 2.06 -13.44
CA THR A 140 -4.09 1.37 -13.93
C THR A 140 -4.68 0.51 -12.81
N PRO A 141 -5.93 0.02 -12.96
CA PRO A 141 -6.48 -0.99 -12.07
C PRO A 141 -5.58 -2.23 -11.94
N GLU A 142 -4.93 -2.66 -13.03
CA GLU A 142 -4.00 -3.79 -13.03
C GLU A 142 -2.72 -3.48 -12.23
N GLY A 143 -2.19 -2.27 -12.35
CA GLY A 143 -1.05 -1.79 -11.58
C GLY A 143 -1.35 -1.72 -10.09
N GLN A 144 -2.54 -1.23 -9.73
CA GLN A 144 -3.00 -1.20 -8.34
C GLN A 144 -3.14 -2.62 -7.78
N ALA A 145 -3.84 -3.50 -8.49
CA ALA A 145 -4.01 -4.90 -8.07
C ALA A 145 -2.67 -5.65 -7.94
N HIS A 146 -1.66 -5.28 -8.73
CA HIS A 146 -0.30 -5.81 -8.59
C HIS A 146 0.37 -5.34 -7.30
N LEU A 147 0.22 -4.06 -6.92
CA LEU A 147 0.72 -3.55 -5.64
C LEU A 147 -0.03 -4.16 -4.45
N ASP A 148 -1.35 -4.28 -4.53
CA ASP A 148 -2.16 -4.84 -3.45
C ASP A 148 -1.71 -6.26 -3.12
N LYS A 149 -1.53 -7.11 -4.15
CA LYS A 149 -1.00 -8.48 -3.99
C LYS A 149 0.39 -8.53 -3.33
N ARG A 150 1.22 -7.50 -3.53
CA ARG A 150 2.55 -7.40 -2.91
C ARG A 150 2.47 -6.96 -1.46
N SER A 151 1.54 -6.06 -1.13
CA SER A 151 1.36 -5.53 0.21
C SER A 151 0.75 -6.54 1.20
N THR A 152 0.06 -7.56 0.69
CA THR A 152 -0.59 -8.61 1.50
C THR A 152 0.19 -9.94 1.55
N ALA A 153 1.35 -10.02 0.89
CA ALA A 153 2.17 -11.24 0.76
C ALA A 153 3.34 -11.24 1.75
#